data_AF-A0ABD5MIU7-F1
#
_entry.id   AF-A0ABD5MIU7-F1
#
_cell.length_a   1.000
_cell.length_b   1.000
_cell.length_c   1.000
_cell.angle_alpha   90.00
_cell.angle_beta   90.00
_cell.angle_gamma   90.00
#
_symmetry.space_group_name_H-M   'P 1'
#
loop_
_entity.id
_entity.type
_entity.pdbx_description
1 polymer ?
#
loop_
_entity_poly.entity_id
_entity_poly.type
_entity_poly.pdbx_seq_one_letter_code
_entity_poly.pdbx_strand_id
1 'polypeptide(L)'
;MEYAYPIVGFFVGMGLVATSILTAFMYTPTTSSSIDTAITAFTGVTLHVGDFLAVSSVIAIGFDLLATLFGTTYPLVVPFAVAYGLTHVIVYYSSLHITDVQSQPVDPDFDIRENPLQLVTLSIPGALILLPSNRKN
;
A
#
# COMPACT_ATOMS: atom_id res chain seq x y z
N MET A 1 -10.96 -22.36 -11.15
CA MET A 1 -10.45 -22.21 -9.77
C MET A 1 -9.11 -21.49 -9.72
N GLU A 2 -8.41 -21.31 -10.84
CA GLU A 2 -7.04 -20.75 -10.92
C GLU A 2 -6.95 -19.28 -10.47
N TYR A 3 -7.96 -18.45 -10.74
CA TYR A 3 -7.98 -17.05 -10.28
C TYR A 3 -8.50 -16.84 -8.87
N ALA A 4 -9.00 -17.87 -8.18
CA ALA A 4 -9.57 -17.68 -6.84
C ALA A 4 -8.51 -17.17 -5.85
N TYR A 5 -7.30 -17.73 -5.90
CA TYR A 5 -6.21 -17.31 -5.00
C TYR A 5 -5.68 -15.91 -5.30
N PRO A 6 -5.37 -15.52 -6.55
CA PRO A 6 -5.01 -14.14 -6.86
C PRO A 6 -6.10 -13.14 -6.49
N ILE A 7 -7.38 -13.44 -6.79
CA ILE A 7 -8.49 -12.53 -6.49
C ILE A 7 -8.67 -12.35 -4.99
N VAL A 8 -8.70 -13.44 -4.22
CA VAL A 8 -8.81 -13.37 -2.75
C VAL A 8 -7.60 -12.66 -2.15
N GLY A 9 -6.39 -12.99 -2.62
CA GLY A 9 -5.15 -12.34 -2.20
C GLY A 9 -5.19 -10.83 -2.44
N PHE A 10 -5.76 -10.38 -3.56
CA PHE A 10 -5.90 -8.97 -3.86
C PHE A 10 -6.82 -8.27 -2.86
N PHE A 11 -8.02 -8.80 -2.62
CA PHE A 11 -8.97 -8.17 -1.70
C PHE A 11 -8.49 -8.20 -0.24
N VAL A 12 -7.88 -9.30 0.19
CA VAL A 12 -7.26 -9.39 1.52
C VAL A 12 -6.11 -8.40 1.64
N GLY A 13 -5.25 -8.32 0.63
CA GLY A 13 -4.14 -7.37 0.58
C GLY A 13 -4.61 -5.92 0.69
N MET A 14 -5.59 -5.53 -0.13
CA MET A 14 -6.20 -4.20 -0.08
C MET A 14 -6.86 -3.89 1.26
N GLY A 15 -7.52 -4.87 1.89
CA GLY A 15 -8.10 -4.71 3.22
C GLY A 15 -7.05 -4.44 4.30
N LEU A 16 -5.90 -5.12 4.24
CA LEU A 16 -4.78 -4.88 5.14
C LEU A 16 -4.15 -3.50 4.90
N VAL A 17 -3.92 -3.11 3.64
CA VAL A 17 -3.42 -1.77 3.31
C VAL A 17 -4.36 -0.69 3.86
N ALA A 18 -5.66 -0.81 3.62
CA ALA A 18 -6.66 0.13 4.15
C ALA A 18 -6.65 0.19 5.69
N THR A 19 -6.50 -0.96 6.35
CA THR A 19 -6.40 -1.04 7.82
C THR A 19 -5.15 -0.33 8.35
N SER A 20 -4.01 -0.51 7.69
CA SER A 20 -2.76 0.17 8.04
C SER A 20 -2.91 1.68 7.91
N ILE A 21 -3.42 2.15 6.77
CA ILE A 21 -3.63 3.57 6.49
C ILE A 21 -4.59 4.19 7.50
N LEU A 22 -5.72 3.53 7.79
CA LEU A 22 -6.66 3.98 8.80
C LEU A 22 -6.01 4.07 10.18
N THR A 23 -5.19 3.08 10.54
CA THR A 23 -4.45 3.10 11.82
C THR A 23 -3.47 4.27 11.88
N ALA A 24 -2.73 4.51 10.79
CA ALA A 24 -1.83 5.66 10.68
C ALA A 24 -2.56 7.00 10.81
N PHE A 25 -3.75 7.12 10.23
CA PHE A 25 -4.60 8.31 10.36
C PHE A 25 -5.15 8.52 11.77
N MET A 26 -5.60 7.45 12.42
CA MET A 26 -6.22 7.55 13.74
C MET A 26 -5.20 7.67 14.87
N TYR A 27 -3.94 7.32 14.63
CA TYR A 27 -2.93 7.26 15.67
C TYR A 27 -1.59 7.89 15.26
N THR A 28 -1.27 9.00 15.92
CA THR A 28 0.04 9.65 15.86
C THR A 28 0.86 9.28 17.10
N PRO A 29 1.99 8.56 16.96
CA PRO A 29 2.88 8.28 18.09
C PRO A 29 3.53 9.58 18.57
N THR A 30 3.47 9.84 19.88
CA THR A 30 3.98 11.09 20.49
C THR A 30 5.15 10.85 21.43
N THR A 31 5.44 9.59 21.73
CA THR A 31 6.49 9.17 22.66
C THR A 31 7.17 7.88 22.17
N SER A 32 8.26 7.49 22.83
CA SER A 32 8.91 6.18 22.61
C SER A 32 8.31 5.08 23.50
N SER A 33 7.01 5.16 23.82
CA SER A 33 6.37 4.16 24.67
C SER A 33 6.28 2.80 23.97
N SER A 34 6.15 1.72 24.74
CA SER A 34 5.94 0.37 24.20
C SER A 34 4.63 0.28 23.39
N ILE A 35 3.62 1.08 23.73
CA ILE A 35 2.33 1.12 23.03
C ILE A 35 2.49 1.81 21.67
N ASP A 36 3.12 2.99 21.65
CA ASP A 36 3.41 3.75 20.44
C ASP A 36 4.26 2.90 19.47
N THR A 37 5.23 2.17 20.00
CA THR A 37 6.08 1.25 19.23
C THR A 37 5.27 0.08 18.67
N ALA A 38 4.40 -0.54 19.47
CA ALA A 38 3.58 -1.67 19.05
C ALA A 38 2.59 -1.27 17.94
N ILE A 39 1.95 -0.10 18.06
CA ILE A 39 1.01 0.40 17.05
C ILE A 39 1.76 0.74 15.75
N THR A 40 2.92 1.40 15.85
CA THR A 40 3.75 1.71 14.68
C THR A 40 4.21 0.44 13.96
N ALA A 41 4.65 -0.58 14.71
CA ALA A 41 5.04 -1.87 14.15
C ALA A 41 3.84 -2.59 13.50
N PHE A 42 2.67 -2.56 14.14
CA PHE A 42 1.44 -3.12 13.57
C PHE A 42 1.07 -2.43 12.25
N THR A 43 1.08 -1.10 12.20
CA THR A 43 0.87 -0.32 10.98
C THR A 43 1.84 -0.74 9.87
N GLY A 44 3.14 -0.81 10.17
CA GLY A 44 4.16 -1.19 9.19
C GLY A 44 4.04 -2.62 8.68
N VAL A 45 3.83 -3.60 9.57
CA VAL A 45 3.67 -5.01 9.18
C VAL A 45 2.40 -5.20 8.34
N THR A 46 1.31 -4.57 8.75
CA THR A 46 0.02 -4.69 8.05
C THR A 46 0.10 -4.08 6.66
N LEU A 47 0.80 -2.94 6.50
CA LEU A 47 1.09 -2.34 5.21
C LEU A 47 1.92 -3.28 4.34
N HIS A 48 3.02 -3.81 4.89
CA HIS A 48 3.95 -4.65 4.15
C HIS A 48 3.31 -5.93 3.63
N VAL A 49 2.54 -6.62 4.49
CA VAL A 49 1.82 -7.85 4.11
C VAL A 49 0.69 -7.52 3.13
N GLY A 50 -0.02 -6.41 3.34
CA GLY A 50 -1.06 -5.95 2.43
C GLY A 50 -0.56 -5.67 1.02
N ASP A 51 0.50 -4.87 0.92
CA ASP A 51 1.16 -4.53 -0.35
C ASP A 51 1.73 -5.78 -1.04
N PHE A 52 2.35 -6.69 -0.28
CA PHE A 52 2.85 -7.93 -0.84
C PHE A 52 1.74 -8.78 -1.48
N LEU A 53 0.62 -8.97 -0.78
CA LEU A 53 -0.52 -9.73 -1.28
C LEU A 53 -1.17 -9.05 -2.50
N ALA A 54 -1.43 -7.76 -2.42
CA ALA A 54 -2.07 -7.01 -3.51
C ALA A 54 -1.19 -7.01 -4.78
N VAL A 55 0.09 -6.70 -4.64
CA VAL A 55 1.04 -6.64 -5.77
C VAL A 55 1.25 -8.03 -6.37
N SER A 56 1.48 -9.05 -5.54
CA SER A 56 1.68 -10.41 -6.03
C SER A 56 0.46 -10.93 -6.80
N SER A 57 -0.75 -10.61 -6.32
CA SER A 57 -2.00 -10.95 -7.01
C SER A 57 -2.15 -10.24 -8.36
N VAL A 58 -1.85 -8.94 -8.43
CA VAL A 58 -1.90 -8.16 -9.68
C VAL A 58 -0.88 -8.70 -10.68
N ILE A 59 0.34 -9.01 -10.22
CA ILE A 59 1.39 -9.58 -11.07
C ILE A 59 1.02 -10.97 -11.56
N ALA A 60 0.46 -11.83 -10.71
CA ALA A 60 0.00 -13.15 -11.12
C ALA A 60 -1.08 -13.05 -12.22
N ILE A 61 -2.09 -12.19 -12.04
CA ILE A 61 -3.14 -11.96 -13.05
C ILE A 61 -2.55 -11.36 -14.33
N GLY A 62 -1.65 -10.39 -14.21
CA GLY A 62 -1.04 -9.71 -15.36
C GLY A 62 -0.19 -10.64 -16.22
N PHE A 63 0.63 -11.49 -15.61
CA PHE A 63 1.45 -12.47 -16.35
C PHE A 63 0.61 -13.59 -16.97
N ASP A 64 -0.44 -14.03 -16.28
CA ASP A 64 -1.37 -15.00 -16.84
C ASP A 64 -2.15 -14.43 -18.05
N LEU A 65 -2.57 -13.16 -17.96
CA LEU A 65 -3.18 -12.46 -19.09
C LEU A 65 -2.19 -12.30 -20.26
N LEU A 66 -0.92 -12.01 -19.97
CA LEU A 66 0.14 -11.90 -20.98
C LEU A 66 0.37 -13.24 -21.69
N ALA A 67 0.35 -14.35 -20.95
CA ALA A 67 0.44 -15.69 -21.50
C ALA A 67 -0.78 -16.03 -22.39
N THR A 68 -1.98 -15.65 -21.95
CA THR A 68 -3.22 -15.94 -22.67
C THR A 68 -3.39 -15.09 -23.94
N LEU A 69 -3.07 -13.80 -23.88
CA LEU A 69 -3.28 -12.86 -24.99
C LEU A 69 -2.15 -12.89 -26.03
N PHE A 70 -0.91 -13.16 -25.60
CA PHE A 70 0.28 -13.07 -26.45
C PHE A 70 1.04 -14.39 -26.60
N GLY A 71 0.53 -15.49 -26.01
CA GLY A 71 1.14 -16.82 -26.09
C GLY A 71 2.54 -16.91 -25.47
N THR A 72 2.94 -15.91 -24.68
CA THR A 72 4.30 -15.80 -24.14
C THR A 72 4.35 -16.41 -22.74
N THR A 73 5.11 -17.49 -22.57
CA THR A 73 5.32 -18.12 -21.28
C THR A 73 6.61 -17.61 -20.64
N TYR A 74 6.55 -17.28 -19.36
CA TYR A 74 7.70 -16.83 -18.59
C TYR A 74 8.06 -17.89 -17.55
N PRO A 75 9.35 -18.09 -17.25
CA PRO A 75 9.72 -18.90 -16.11
C PRO A 75 9.22 -18.23 -14.82
N LEU A 76 8.77 -19.01 -13.85
CA LEU A 76 8.21 -18.55 -12.56
C LEU A 76 9.05 -17.48 -11.85
N VAL A 77 10.37 -17.52 -12.02
CA VAL A 77 11.30 -16.54 -11.45
C VAL A 77 11.00 -15.10 -11.89
N VAL A 78 10.47 -14.88 -13.10
CA VAL A 78 10.18 -13.55 -13.64
C VAL A 78 9.03 -12.87 -12.90
N PRO A 79 7.80 -13.43 -12.83
CA PRO A 79 6.72 -12.82 -12.06
C PRO A 79 7.08 -12.69 -10.58
N PHE A 80 7.84 -13.63 -9.99
CA PHE A 80 8.29 -13.49 -8.60
C PHE A 80 9.26 -12.32 -8.40
N ALA A 81 10.26 -12.17 -9.27
CA ALA A 81 11.22 -11.07 -9.17
C ALA A 81 10.54 -9.71 -9.39
N VAL A 82 9.59 -9.64 -10.33
CA VAL A 82 8.80 -8.42 -10.59
C VAL A 82 7.91 -8.09 -9.40
N ALA A 83 7.16 -9.06 -8.87
CA ALA A 83 6.33 -8.86 -7.69
C ALA A 83 7.16 -8.40 -6.49
N TYR A 84 8.27 -9.10 -6.19
CA TYR A 84 9.15 -8.77 -5.08
C TYR A 84 9.74 -7.36 -5.19
N GLY A 85 10.26 -7.01 -6.38
CA GLY A 85 10.82 -5.68 -6.63
C GLY A 85 9.78 -4.57 -6.50
N LEU A 86 8.59 -4.76 -7.09
CA LEU A 86 7.51 -3.79 -6.99
C LEU A 86 6.98 -3.65 -5.57
N THR A 87 6.83 -4.75 -4.82
CA THR A 87 6.45 -4.69 -3.40
C THR A 87 7.43 -3.85 -2.60
N HIS A 88 8.74 -4.01 -2.78
CA HIS A 88 9.73 -3.23 -2.04
C HIS A 88 9.66 -1.73 -2.38
N VAL A 89 9.50 -1.41 -3.66
CA VAL A 89 9.33 -0.02 -4.10
C VAL A 89 8.06 0.59 -3.49
N ILE A 90 6.93 -0.12 -3.56
CA ILE A 90 5.65 0.33 -3.04
C ILE A 90 5.71 0.52 -1.52
N VAL A 91 6.19 -0.48 -0.78
CA VAL A 91 6.35 -0.40 0.68
C VAL A 91 7.25 0.76 1.08
N TYR A 92 8.36 0.99 0.37
CA TYR A 92 9.25 2.10 0.65
C TYR A 92 8.53 3.44 0.53
N TYR A 93 7.83 3.67 -0.59
CA TYR A 93 7.04 4.89 -0.79
C TYR A 93 5.89 5.03 0.20
N SER A 94 5.16 3.95 0.48
CA SER A 94 4.07 3.93 1.45
C SER A 94 4.57 4.27 2.86
N SER A 95 5.76 3.78 3.25
CA SER A 95 6.34 4.03 4.57
C SER A 95 6.79 5.48 4.76
N LEU A 96 7.45 6.07 3.75
CA LEU A 96 7.79 7.49 3.76
C LEU A 96 6.54 8.35 3.95
N HIS A 97 5.45 7.99 3.27
CA HIS A 97 4.23 8.78 3.32
C HIS A 97 3.45 8.62 4.63
N ILE A 98 3.37 7.41 5.20
CA ILE A 98 2.82 7.22 6.56
C ILE A 98 3.59 8.07 7.57
N THR A 99 4.91 8.15 7.42
CA THR A 99 5.75 9.01 8.27
C THR A 99 5.39 10.49 8.08
N ASP A 100 5.19 10.95 6.84
CA ASP A 100 4.75 12.32 6.55
C ASP A 100 3.38 12.62 7.19
N VAL A 101 2.41 11.71 7.06
CA VAL A 101 1.06 11.83 7.66
C VAL A 101 1.15 11.92 9.18
N GLN A 102 1.97 11.08 9.80
CA GLN A 102 2.17 11.09 11.25
C GLN A 102 2.96 12.31 11.74
N SER A 103 3.74 12.97 10.87
CA SER A 103 4.48 14.20 11.21
C SER A 103 3.63 15.47 11.18
N GLN A 104 2.45 15.41 10.55
CA GLN A 104 1.45 16.48 10.54
C GLN A 104 0.33 16.09 11.50
N PRO A 105 0.44 16.45 12.80
CA PRO A 105 -0.63 16.15 13.75
C PRO A 105 -1.94 16.72 13.20
N VAL A 106 -2.95 15.86 13.10
CA VAL A 106 -4.30 16.22 12.65
C VAL A 106 -4.74 17.45 13.43
N ASP A 107 -4.90 18.57 12.73
CA ASP A 107 -5.63 19.71 13.28
C ASP A 107 -7.00 19.15 13.72
N PRO A 108 -7.41 19.27 14.99
CA PRO A 108 -8.70 18.77 15.44
C PRO A 108 -9.89 19.30 14.61
N ASP A 109 -9.68 20.36 13.83
CA ASP A 109 -10.64 20.94 12.88
C ASP A 109 -10.47 20.43 11.42
N PHE A 110 -9.64 19.41 11.17
CA PHE A 110 -9.47 18.81 9.84
C PHE A 110 -10.76 18.09 9.40
N ASP A 111 -11.61 18.81 8.67
CA ASP A 111 -12.84 18.27 8.11
C ASP A 111 -12.54 17.41 6.88
N ILE A 112 -12.71 16.10 7.05
CA ILE A 112 -12.56 15.08 5.99
C ILE A 112 -13.50 15.37 4.80
N ARG A 113 -14.58 16.15 5.02
CA ARG A 113 -15.51 16.58 3.96
C ARG A 113 -14.93 17.67 3.05
N GLU A 114 -13.94 18.43 3.52
CA GLU A 114 -13.34 19.52 2.73
C GLU A 114 -12.24 19.05 1.78
N ASN A 115 -11.50 17.97 2.12
CA ASN A 115 -10.42 17.42 1.28
C ASN A 115 -10.51 15.90 1.04
N PRO A 116 -11.64 15.37 0.50
CA PRO A 116 -11.86 13.94 0.31
C PRO A 116 -10.89 13.31 -0.69
N LEU A 117 -10.39 14.10 -1.65
CA LEU A 117 -9.41 13.65 -2.64
C LEU A 117 -8.05 13.33 -2.02
N GLN A 118 -7.62 14.04 -0.98
CA GLN A 118 -6.38 13.72 -0.28
C GLN A 118 -6.49 12.34 0.35
N LEU A 119 -7.61 12.04 1.03
CA LEU A 119 -7.89 10.74 1.62
C LEU A 119 -7.95 9.60 0.58
N VAL A 120 -8.55 9.84 -0.58
CA VAL A 120 -8.61 8.85 -1.68
C VAL A 120 -7.23 8.60 -2.28
N THR A 121 -6.42 9.65 -2.44
CA THR A 121 -5.09 9.49 -3.02
C THR A 121 -4.08 8.90 -2.03
N LEU A 122 -4.31 9.12 -0.72
CA LEU A 122 -3.62 8.48 0.39
C LEU A 122 -4.00 7.01 0.57
N SER A 123 -5.21 6.59 0.16
CA SER A 123 -5.74 5.24 0.41
C SER A 123 -5.46 4.22 -0.69
N ILE A 124 -4.90 4.64 -1.84
CA ILE A 124 -4.56 3.73 -2.95
C ILE A 124 -3.05 3.44 -2.91
N PRO A 125 -2.63 2.19 -2.61
CA PRO A 125 -1.22 1.80 -2.75
C PRO A 125 -0.77 2.02 -4.21
N GLY A 126 0.18 2.94 -4.41
CA GLY A 126 0.73 3.31 -5.72
C GLY A 126 0.07 4.49 -6.46
N ALA A 127 -1.08 5.03 -6.03
CA ALA A 127 -1.69 6.20 -6.72
C ALA A 127 -0.84 7.47 -6.66
N LEU A 128 0.10 7.53 -5.72
CA LEU A 128 1.00 8.67 -5.53
C LEU A 128 2.16 8.75 -6.54
N ILE A 129 2.40 7.73 -7.38
CA ILE A 129 3.27 7.89 -8.57
C ILE A 129 2.69 8.95 -9.52
N LEU A 130 1.37 9.17 -9.47
CA LEU A 130 0.65 10.09 -10.37
C LEU A 130 0.43 11.48 -9.77
N LEU A 131 0.76 11.71 -8.50
CA LEU A 131 0.63 13.04 -7.92
C LEU A 131 1.88 13.87 -8.22
N PRO A 132 1.72 15.09 -8.78
CA PRO A 132 2.85 15.97 -9.00
C PRO A 132 3.48 16.31 -7.66
N SER A 133 4.80 16.07 -7.54
CA SER A 133 5.65 16.58 -6.47
C SER A 133 5.66 18.11 -6.56
N ASN A 134 4.64 18.76 -6.01
CA ASN A 134 4.61 20.20 -5.96
C ASN A 134 5.38 20.65 -4.72
N ARG A 135 6.70 20.52 -4.81
CA ARG A 135 7.66 21.10 -3.88
C ARG A 135 7.66 22.61 -4.12
N LYS A 136 6.77 23.34 -3.45
CA LYS A 136 6.87 24.79 -3.38
C LYS A 136 7.90 25.16 -2.32
N ASN A 137 8.94 25.85 -2.76
CA ASN A 137 9.95 26.54 -1.96
C ASN A 137 9.32 27.58 -1.03
#